data_AF-A0A9E5LBI8-F1
#
_entry.id   AF-A0A9E5LBI8-F1
#
_cell.length_a   1.000
_cell.length_b   1.000
_cell.length_c   1.000
_cell.angle_alpha   90.00
_cell.angle_beta   90.00
_cell.angle_gamma   90.00
#
_symmetry.space_group_name_H-M   'P 1'
#
loop_
_entity.id
_entity.type
_entity.pdbx_description
1 polymer ?
#
loop_
_entity_poly.entity_id
_entity_poly.type
_entity_poly.pdbx_seq_one_letter_code
_entity_poly.pdbx_strand_id
1 'polypeptide(L)' 'MIPGELFLADEDIVLNSDRLAVDIVVSNTGDRPIQVGSHYHFYETNPALAFDRDAARGMRLDIAAGTRSRH' A
#
# COMPACT_ATOMS: atom_id res chain seq x y z
N MET A 1 -12.04 28.81 -23.21
CA MET A 1 -10.82 29.04 -22.43
C MET A 1 -11.18 28.86 -20.98
N ILE A 2 -10.63 27.83 -20.32
CA ILE A 2 -10.91 27.51 -18.92
C ILE A 2 -9.59 27.75 -18.15
N PRO A 3 -9.47 28.85 -17.39
CA PRO A 3 -8.28 29.09 -16.58
C PRO A 3 -8.02 27.92 -15.63
N GLY A 4 -6.85 27.30 -15.76
CA GLY A 4 -6.45 26.14 -14.95
C GLY A 4 -6.83 24.78 -15.52
N GLU A 5 -7.32 24.68 -16.76
CA GLU A 5 -7.52 23.38 -17.40
C GLU A 5 -6.19 22.63 -17.58
N LEU A 6 -6.21 21.35 -17.23
CA LEU A 6 -5.08 20.44 -17.40
C LEU A 6 -5.35 19.57 -18.62
N PHE A 7 -4.37 19.52 -19.53
CA PHE A 7 -4.32 18.52 -20.59
C PHE A 7 -3.39 17.42 -20.13
N LEU A 8 -3.97 16.36 -19.59
CA LEU A 8 -3.20 15.18 -19.18
C LEU A 8 -2.79 14.40 -20.42
N ALA A 9 -1.65 13.74 -20.30
CA ALA A 9 -1.25 12.74 -21.28
C ALA A 9 -2.00 11.42 -20.99
N ASP A 10 -2.24 10.60 -22.01
CA ASP A 10 -3.07 9.38 -21.89
C ASP A 10 -2.28 8.18 -21.33
N GLU A 11 -0.99 8.35 -21.05
CA GLU A 11 -0.13 7.26 -20.60
C GLU A 11 -0.23 7.02 -19.08
N ASP A 12 -0.23 5.75 -18.71
CA ASP A 12 -0.16 5.34 -17.31
C ASP A 12 1.23 5.57 -16.70
N ILE A 13 1.26 5.83 -15.40
CA ILE A 13 2.49 5.94 -14.62
C ILE A 13 2.71 4.64 -13.84
N VAL A 14 3.79 3.93 -14.17
CA VAL A 14 4.23 2.75 -13.41
C VAL A 14 4.90 3.22 -12.12
N LEU A 15 4.39 2.73 -10.98
CA LEU A 15 4.94 3.02 -9.66
C LEU A 15 5.94 1.95 -9.23
N ASN A 16 6.94 2.34 -8.43
CA ASN A 16 7.88 1.44 -7.76
C ASN A 16 8.60 0.43 -8.70
N SER A 17 8.79 0.78 -9.98
CA SER A 17 9.31 -0.11 -11.03
C SER A 17 10.72 -0.66 -10.78
N ASP A 18 11.47 -0.03 -9.89
CA ASP A 18 12.83 -0.38 -9.51
C ASP A 18 12.90 -1.30 -8.28
N ARG A 19 11.75 -1.75 -7.75
CA ARG A 19 11.66 -2.51 -6.50
C ARG A 19 11.05 -3.88 -6.69
N LEU A 20 11.50 -4.82 -5.87
CA LEU A 20 10.86 -6.12 -5.74
C LEU A 20 9.59 -5.98 -4.88
N ALA A 21 8.54 -6.69 -5.28
CA ALA A 21 7.30 -6.85 -4.53
C ALA A 21 7.12 -8.31 -4.11
N VAL A 22 6.35 -8.53 -3.05
CA VAL A 22 5.94 -9.85 -2.58
C VAL A 22 4.45 -9.81 -2.28
N ASP A 23 3.73 -10.84 -2.74
CA ASP A 23 2.32 -11.00 -2.42
C ASP A 23 2.15 -11.79 -1.12
N ILE A 24 1.43 -11.21 -0.18
CA ILE A 24 1.17 -11.81 1.14
C ILE A 24 -0.33 -11.77 1.41
N VAL A 25 -0.89 -12.91 1.81
CA VAL A 25 -2.28 -12.99 2.26
C VAL A 25 -2.37 -12.47 3.70
N VAL A 26 -3.29 -11.54 3.95
CA VAL A 26 -3.47 -10.87 5.23
C VAL A 26 -4.93 -11.02 5.69
N SER A 27 -5.13 -11.39 6.95
CA SER A 27 -6.46 -11.46 7.56
C SER A 27 -6.51 -10.61 8.83
N ASN A 28 -7.56 -9.78 8.98
CA ASN A 28 -7.83 -9.08 10.23
C ASN A 28 -8.59 -10.02 11.19
N THR A 29 -7.95 -10.37 12.31
CA THR A 29 -8.53 -11.21 13.37
C THR A 29 -9.10 -10.38 14.52
N GLY A 30 -9.03 -9.05 14.44
CA GLY A 30 -9.57 -8.14 15.43
C GLY A 30 -11.08 -7.90 15.24
N ASP A 31 -11.67 -7.21 16.21
CA ASP A 31 -13.08 -6.79 16.21
C ASP A 31 -13.30 -5.40 15.61
N ARG A 32 -12.21 -4.73 15.20
CA ARG A 32 -12.20 -3.37 14.69
C ARG A 32 -11.53 -3.30 13.32
N PRO A 33 -12.00 -2.42 12.42
CA PRO A 33 -11.34 -2.21 11.13
C PRO A 33 -9.89 -1.74 11.30
N ILE A 34 -8.99 -2.24 10.46
CA ILE A 34 -7.59 -1.83 10.45
C ILE A 34 -7.26 -1.21 9.09
N GLN A 35 -6.43 -0.18 9.10
CA GLN A 35 -6.04 0.52 7.90
C GLN A 35 -4.54 0.83 7.94
N VAL A 36 -3.83 0.52 6.86
CA VAL A 36 -2.37 0.66 6.78
C VAL A 36 -2.01 1.60 5.64
N GLY A 37 -1.14 2.57 5.91
CA GLY A 37 -0.70 3.57 4.93
C GLY A 37 0.43 3.06 4.03
N SER A 38 0.55 3.64 2.84
CA SER A 38 1.54 3.27 1.80
C SER A 38 2.99 3.11 2.27
N HIS A 39 3.46 3.89 3.25
CA HIS A 39 4.86 3.93 3.69
C HIS A 39 5.10 3.35 5.08
N TYR A 40 4.08 2.76 5.70
CA TYR A 40 4.26 2.10 6.99
C TYR A 40 5.04 0.78 6.79
N HIS A 41 5.99 0.49 7.68
CA HIS A 41 6.75 -0.76 7.63
C HIS A 41 5.81 -1.94 7.90
N PHE A 42 5.50 -2.73 6.88
CA PHE A 42 4.37 -3.67 6.92
C PHE A 42 4.55 -4.74 8.01
N TYR A 43 5.81 -5.15 8.26
CA TYR A 43 6.20 -6.04 9.36
C TYR A 43 5.66 -5.60 10.74
N GLU A 44 5.62 -4.29 11.00
CA GLU A 44 5.27 -3.72 12.31
C GLU A 44 3.78 -3.37 12.45
N THR A 45 2.96 -3.71 11.45
CA THR A 45 1.53 -3.37 11.46
C THR A 45 0.81 -4.05 12.64
N ASN A 46 -0.39 -3.58 12.95
CA ASN A 46 -1.19 -4.05 14.08
C ASN A 46 -1.13 -5.59 14.26
N PRO A 47 -0.83 -6.11 15.46
CA PRO A 47 -0.75 -7.56 15.72
C PRO A 47 -2.02 -8.35 15.40
N ALA A 48 -3.19 -7.70 15.34
CA ALA A 48 -4.43 -8.33 14.90
C ALA A 48 -4.50 -8.63 13.38
N LEU A 49 -3.51 -8.18 12.60
CA LEU A 49 -3.31 -8.66 11.23
C LEU A 49 -2.48 -9.95 11.26
N ALA A 50 -3.10 -11.05 10.87
CA ALA A 50 -2.46 -12.35 10.72
C ALA A 50 -1.91 -12.51 9.30
N PHE A 51 -0.59 -12.68 9.19
CA PHE A 51 0.15 -12.92 7.95
C PHE A 51 1.60 -13.37 8.26
N ASP A 52 2.36 -13.78 7.25
CA ASP A 52 3.79 -14.09 7.38
C ASP A 52 4.60 -12.79 7.60
N ARG A 53 4.99 -12.54 8.84
CA ARG A 53 5.71 -11.33 9.23
C ARG A 53 7.09 -11.28 8.59
N ASP A 54 7.83 -12.39 8.57
CA ASP A 54 9.20 -12.42 8.06
C ASP A 54 9.26 -12.11 6.56
N ALA A 55 8.26 -12.57 5.80
CA ALA A 55 8.10 -12.20 4.38
C ALA A 55 7.90 -10.68 4.16
N ALA A 56 7.38 -9.96 5.16
CA ALA A 56 7.11 -8.52 5.08
C ALA A 56 8.25 -7.63 5.63
N ARG A 57 9.36 -8.22 6.08
CA ARG A 57 10.46 -7.47 6.71
C ARG A 57 11.16 -6.55 5.71
N GLY A 58 11.24 -5.26 6.04
CA GLY A 58 11.79 -4.23 5.16
C GLY A 58 10.82 -3.77 4.05
N MET A 59 9.59 -4.30 4.02
CA MET A 59 8.61 -4.05 2.96
C MET A 59 7.55 -3.03 3.41
N ARG A 60 6.92 -2.40 2.41
CA ARG A 60 5.76 -1.52 2.55
C ARG A 60 4.74 -1.86 1.48
N LEU A 61 3.52 -1.33 1.57
CA LEU A 61 2.50 -1.54 0.53
C LEU A 61 2.96 -0.96 -0.81
N ASP A 62 2.79 -1.74 -1.86
CA ASP A 62 3.06 -1.34 -3.24
C ASP A 62 1.84 -0.62 -3.85
N ILE A 63 1.57 0.58 -3.35
CA ILE A 63 0.43 1.41 -3.74
C ILE A 63 0.86 2.88 -3.90
N ALA A 64 0.02 3.70 -4.52
CA ALA A 64 0.27 5.13 -4.68
C ALA A 64 0.56 5.82 -3.34
N ALA A 65 1.56 6.71 -3.33
CA ALA A 65 1.97 7.43 -2.13
C ALA A 65 0.78 8.21 -1.52
N GLY A 66 0.67 8.19 -0.19
CA GLY A 66 -0.42 8.82 0.55
C GLY A 66 -1.74 8.02 0.58
N THR A 67 -1.88 6.94 -0.20
CA THR A 67 -3.04 6.04 -0.13
C THR A 67 -2.88 4.98 0.96
N ARG A 68 -3.95 4.21 1.20
CA ARG A 68 -4.06 3.25 2.31
C ARG A 68 -4.95 2.06 1.96
N SER A 69 -4.60 0.87 2.46
CA SER A 69 -5.45 -0.33 2.38
C SER A 69 -6.29 -0.50 3.65
N ARG A 70 -7.49 -1.10 3.53
CA ARG A 70 -8.41 -1.39 4.64
C ARG A 70 -8.62 -2.90 4.74
N HIS A 71 -8.39 -3.47 5.91
CA HIS A 71 -8.45 -4.91 6.21
C HIS A 71 -9.44 -5.21 7.34
#